data_AF-A0A2V2GQZ0-F1
#
_entry.id   AF-A0A2V2GQZ0-F1
#
_cell.length_a   1.000
_cell.length_b   1.000
_cell.length_c   1.000
_cell.angle_alpha   90.00
_cell.angle_beta   90.00
_cell.angle_gamma   90.00
#
_symmetry.space_group_name_H-M   'P 1'
#
loop_
_entity.id
_entity.type
_entity.pdbx_description
1 polymer ?
#
loop_
_entity_poly.entity_id
_entity_poly.type
_entity_poly.pdbx_seq_one_letter_code
_entity_poly.pdbx_strand_id
1 'polypeptide(L)'
;MKIAHRFCAAALALCLAAGAAALPAAADEISISGGVPGYNQEVTTPVSTATPAPSATPAPSTSPEPTTDPYSNTGVYVVAATVTDTAGNEVSTVDWYDTVNVVLRVVDHSSAKFSVEADQISARVNSSVFTYTGNGEISQLVEGEDEEGPYYSYVLLFRDVIYNGGGNTFPINLSYLDSSLPMQQFSVTLGQCVDEDPEDPSKVRTPNLVIRSSSYGNAAIVAGSPFSLSLTAYATDGSENLSDVIISVTLPDGVSLTGGSLSSYVGEMTPKSTRDVTFSIMPSASYQTNVADITVNMTGTGVLTGKAVTGTTTISVPISQPDRFELGQLELTDTIYVGDSTSVTLNFVNKGKNPVSNLEASISGENLGADITQQYIGNVNAGTENSVDFDLMPTQAGPLSGTITLTYESADGSIKTVTKDFSATVMEMPTYDDPGMMDPGMEAPQQTGIPVWGWVLIVAAVLVVVAIVVVLVVRKRRKAAAIAQLEEADDEDL
;
A
#
# COMPACT_ATOMS: atom_id res chain seq x y z
N MET A 1 -29.88 38.89 -16.79
CA MET A 1 -30.04 39.76 -15.60
C MET A 1 -28.63 40.18 -15.15
N LYS A 2 -28.44 41.33 -14.48
CA LYS A 2 -27.10 41.86 -14.07
C LYS A 2 -26.73 41.45 -12.63
N ILE A 3 -25.54 41.90 -12.16
CA ILE A 3 -24.87 41.68 -10.84
C ILE A 3 -23.98 40.43 -10.87
N ALA A 4 -22.63 40.45 -10.83
CA ALA A 4 -21.57 41.46 -10.63
C ALA A 4 -21.12 41.82 -9.20
N HIS A 5 -19.79 41.71 -8.98
CA HIS A 5 -19.01 42.02 -7.75
C HIS A 5 -19.19 41.01 -6.57
N ARG A 6 -18.23 40.83 -5.65
CA ARG A 6 -17.06 41.66 -5.27
C ARG A 6 -15.73 40.89 -5.17
N PHE A 7 -14.63 41.62 -5.32
CA PHE A 7 -13.29 41.25 -4.83
C PHE A 7 -13.25 41.23 -3.29
N CYS A 8 -12.37 40.43 -2.72
CA CYS A 8 -11.67 40.77 -1.48
C CYS A 8 -10.22 40.28 -1.58
N ALA A 9 -9.25 41.14 -1.29
CA ALA A 9 -7.83 40.80 -1.28
C ALA A 9 -7.24 41.18 0.08
N ALA A 10 -6.55 40.24 0.71
CA ALA A 10 -5.86 40.44 1.98
C ALA A 10 -4.40 40.03 1.81
N ALA A 11 -3.51 41.02 1.74
CA ALA A 11 -2.07 40.79 1.85
C ALA A 11 -1.69 40.75 3.34
N LEU A 12 -0.81 39.84 3.71
CA LEU A 12 -0.09 39.89 4.99
C LEU A 12 1.42 39.87 4.72
N ALA A 13 2.15 40.73 5.42
CA ALA A 13 3.52 41.07 5.03
C ALA A 13 4.59 40.31 5.81
N LEU A 14 5.74 40.17 5.16
CA LEU A 14 6.99 39.63 5.67
C LEU A 14 7.47 40.30 6.97
N CYS A 15 7.96 39.51 7.93
CA CYS A 15 8.80 39.98 9.03
C CYS A 15 9.88 38.93 9.36
N LEU A 16 11.05 39.06 8.71
CA LEU A 16 12.27 38.41 9.20
C LEU A 16 12.90 39.31 10.28
N ALA A 17 13.21 38.73 11.44
CA ALA A 17 14.04 39.37 12.46
C ALA A 17 15.33 38.54 12.63
N ALA A 18 16.44 39.02 12.07
CA ALA A 18 17.75 38.45 12.32
C ALA A 18 18.31 39.00 13.65
N GLY A 19 18.82 38.13 14.51
CA GLY A 19 19.35 38.49 15.82
C GLY A 19 20.55 37.64 16.21
N ALA A 20 21.74 38.00 15.74
CA ALA A 20 22.99 37.38 16.16
C ALA A 20 23.54 38.05 17.43
N ALA A 21 23.86 37.24 18.44
CA ALA A 21 24.60 37.64 19.64
C ALA A 21 25.59 36.53 20.01
N ALA A 22 26.72 36.88 20.61
CA ALA A 22 27.91 36.01 20.67
C ALA A 22 28.14 35.31 22.02
N LEU A 23 29.06 34.33 21.98
CA LEU A 23 29.66 33.60 23.12
C LEU A 23 30.42 34.56 24.08
N PRO A 24 30.65 34.17 25.35
CA PRO A 24 31.75 33.25 25.69
C PRO A 24 31.26 31.93 26.34
N ALA A 25 31.93 30.77 26.27
CA ALA A 25 33.34 30.40 26.05
C ALA A 25 34.24 30.35 27.31
N ALA A 26 34.17 29.23 28.03
CA ALA A 26 35.24 28.62 28.83
C ALA A 26 34.92 27.11 29.02
N ALA A 27 35.83 26.15 29.18
CA ALA A 27 37.19 25.88 28.70
C ALA A 27 37.84 24.91 29.71
N ASP A 28 38.11 23.67 29.29
CA ASP A 28 39.16 22.72 29.75
C ASP A 28 38.94 21.41 28.95
N GLU A 29 39.81 21.06 27.99
CA GLU A 29 41.04 20.25 28.16
C GLU A 29 40.71 18.79 28.54
N ILE A 30 40.49 17.87 27.57
CA ILE A 30 41.48 17.12 26.77
C ILE A 30 42.16 15.96 27.52
N SER A 31 41.92 14.72 27.05
CA SER A 31 42.96 13.77 26.60
C SER A 31 42.35 12.46 26.03
N ILE A 32 43.04 11.80 25.08
CA ILE A 32 42.59 10.55 24.42
C ILE A 32 43.67 9.46 24.49
N SER A 33 43.30 8.26 24.94
CA SER A 33 43.84 6.93 24.54
C SER A 33 42.99 5.82 25.20
N GLY A 34 42.89 4.57 24.71
CA GLY A 34 43.48 3.95 23.52
C GLY A 34 44.06 2.56 23.81
N GLY A 35 43.27 1.48 23.67
CA GLY A 35 43.73 0.09 23.95
C GLY A 35 42.68 -0.98 23.67
N VAL A 36 43.12 -2.23 23.45
CA VAL A 36 42.34 -3.40 22.96
C VAL A 36 42.55 -4.60 23.90
N PRO A 37 41.55 -5.49 24.16
CA PRO A 37 41.57 -6.41 25.31
C PRO A 37 42.20 -7.80 25.06
N GLY A 38 42.53 -8.54 26.14
CA GLY A 38 42.99 -9.94 26.05
C GLY A 38 43.06 -10.75 27.37
N TYR A 39 42.15 -11.72 27.50
CA TYR A 39 42.28 -13.11 28.02
C TYR A 39 43.06 -13.52 29.32
N ASN A 40 42.49 -14.58 29.94
CA ASN A 40 43.12 -15.68 30.74
C ASN A 40 43.51 -15.45 32.23
N GLN A 41 43.43 -16.45 33.15
CA GLN A 41 42.63 -17.71 33.21
C GLN A 41 42.76 -18.41 34.60
N GLU A 42 41.70 -19.10 35.08
CA GLU A 42 41.68 -20.21 36.09
C GLU A 42 40.31 -20.94 35.94
N VAL A 43 40.06 -22.27 35.97
CA VAL A 43 40.86 -23.53 35.98
C VAL A 43 41.42 -24.02 37.34
N THR A 44 41.09 -25.21 37.89
CA THR A 44 40.00 -26.21 37.68
C THR A 44 39.92 -27.27 38.82
N THR A 45 38.70 -27.58 39.32
CA THR A 45 38.16 -28.93 39.76
C THR A 45 39.01 -29.79 40.75
N PRO A 46 38.72 -31.09 41.07
CA PRO A 46 37.50 -31.95 40.96
C PRO A 46 37.00 -32.59 42.30
N VAL A 47 35.69 -32.75 42.53
CA VAL A 47 34.80 -33.95 42.33
C VAL A 47 34.97 -35.16 43.28
N SER A 48 33.90 -35.48 44.02
CA SER A 48 33.39 -36.85 44.33
C SER A 48 32.08 -36.77 45.13
N THR A 49 31.06 -37.66 45.08
CA THR A 49 30.49 -38.58 44.06
C THR A 49 29.22 -39.21 44.69
N ALA A 50 28.05 -39.21 44.05
CA ALA A 50 26.90 -40.03 44.45
C ALA A 50 25.98 -40.37 43.26
N THR A 51 25.47 -41.61 43.20
CA THR A 51 24.70 -42.18 42.08
C THR A 51 23.18 -41.96 42.27
N PRO A 52 22.38 -41.72 41.20
CA PRO A 52 20.97 -41.38 41.32
C PRO A 52 20.04 -42.57 41.64
N ALA A 53 18.88 -42.25 42.21
CA ALA A 53 17.71 -43.11 42.36
C ALA A 53 16.46 -42.42 41.74
N PRO A 54 15.42 -43.16 41.33
CA PRO A 54 14.43 -42.64 40.37
C PRO A 54 13.20 -41.95 41.00
N SER A 55 12.73 -40.93 40.28
CA SER A 55 11.35 -40.42 40.12
C SER A 55 10.39 -40.41 41.33
N ALA A 56 9.96 -39.20 41.71
CA ALA A 56 8.73 -38.97 42.45
C ALA A 56 7.88 -37.91 41.74
N THR A 57 6.57 -38.13 41.65
CA THR A 57 5.59 -37.26 40.99
C THR A 57 5.50 -35.90 41.70
N PRO A 58 5.39 -34.75 40.97
CA PRO A 58 5.09 -33.48 41.60
C PRO A 58 3.71 -33.51 42.29
N ALA A 59 3.64 -33.01 43.52
CA ALA A 59 2.38 -32.85 44.24
C ALA A 59 1.52 -31.74 43.60
N PRO A 60 0.18 -31.81 43.70
CA PRO A 60 -0.69 -30.72 43.25
C PRO A 60 -0.41 -29.44 44.06
N SER A 61 -0.47 -28.29 43.39
CA SER A 61 -0.33 -26.99 44.06
C SER A 61 -1.49 -26.75 45.02
N THR A 62 -1.20 -26.36 46.25
CA THR A 62 -2.20 -25.91 47.22
C THR A 62 -2.79 -24.58 46.79
N SER A 63 -4.12 -24.45 46.88
CA SER A 63 -4.83 -23.17 46.77
C SER A 63 -4.37 -22.22 47.91
N PRO A 64 -4.31 -20.89 47.70
CA PRO A 64 -4.02 -19.96 48.79
C PRO A 64 -5.13 -20.00 49.86
N GLU A 65 -4.71 -20.15 51.12
CA GLU A 65 -5.58 -20.10 52.29
C GLU A 65 -6.05 -18.65 52.54
N PRO A 66 -7.36 -18.37 52.67
CA PRO A 66 -7.86 -17.02 52.84
C PRO A 66 -7.47 -16.47 54.22
N THR A 67 -6.74 -15.35 54.24
CA THR A 67 -6.38 -14.66 55.49
C THR A 67 -7.62 -14.07 56.15
N THR A 68 -7.97 -14.56 57.33
CA THR A 68 -9.08 -14.06 58.14
C THR A 68 -8.68 -12.79 58.90
N ASP A 69 -9.23 -11.65 58.51
CA ASP A 69 -9.12 -10.41 59.28
C ASP A 69 -9.90 -10.52 60.60
N PRO A 70 -9.29 -10.30 61.77
CA PRO A 70 -9.92 -10.51 63.08
C PRO A 70 -10.82 -9.32 63.49
N TYR A 71 -11.91 -9.09 62.75
CA TYR A 71 -12.90 -8.04 63.00
C TYR A 71 -14.35 -8.55 63.01
N SER A 72 -14.63 -9.56 63.84
CA SER A 72 -15.98 -10.02 64.20
C SER A 72 -16.21 -9.96 65.71
N ASN A 73 -16.44 -8.75 66.26
CA ASN A 73 -16.83 -8.54 67.66
C ASN A 73 -18.36 -8.81 67.88
N THR A 74 -18.86 -9.81 67.15
CA THR A 74 -20.25 -10.15 66.85
C THR A 74 -20.24 -11.63 66.48
N GLY A 75 -21.16 -12.43 67.04
CA GLY A 75 -21.07 -13.89 67.05
C GLY A 75 -21.40 -14.61 65.73
N VAL A 76 -20.94 -14.08 64.59
CA VAL A 76 -21.06 -14.67 63.26
C VAL A 76 -19.78 -14.41 62.47
N TYR A 77 -19.18 -15.46 61.90
CA TYR A 77 -17.97 -15.36 61.08
C TYR A 77 -17.92 -16.38 59.95
N VAL A 78 -17.09 -16.10 58.94
CA VAL A 78 -16.92 -16.95 57.74
C VAL A 78 -15.69 -17.84 57.94
N VAL A 79 -15.86 -19.16 57.74
CA VAL A 79 -14.79 -20.16 57.86
C VAL A 79 -14.23 -20.64 56.52
N ALA A 80 -14.95 -20.40 55.42
CA ALA A 80 -14.46 -20.58 54.05
C ALA A 80 -15.28 -19.75 53.07
N ALA A 81 -14.64 -19.30 51.99
CA ALA A 81 -15.30 -18.63 50.87
C ALA A 81 -14.80 -19.21 49.54
N THR A 82 -15.73 -19.58 48.66
CA THR A 82 -15.48 -20.04 47.29
C THR A 82 -16.29 -19.16 46.35
N VAL A 83 -15.68 -18.73 45.24
CA VAL A 83 -16.38 -18.07 44.13
C VAL A 83 -16.49 -19.05 42.97
N THR A 84 -17.68 -19.16 42.38
CA THR A 84 -17.94 -20.03 41.22
C THR A 84 -18.62 -19.28 40.08
N ASP A 85 -18.51 -19.81 38.87
CA ASP A 85 -19.27 -19.33 37.72
C ASP A 85 -20.78 -19.62 37.90
N THR A 86 -21.62 -19.10 37.00
CA THR A 86 -23.07 -19.35 37.02
C THR A 86 -23.46 -20.82 36.83
N ALA A 87 -22.54 -21.68 36.38
CA ALA A 87 -22.72 -23.13 36.25
C ALA A 87 -22.26 -23.93 37.50
N GLY A 88 -21.53 -23.30 38.43
CA GLY A 88 -21.04 -23.88 39.68
C GLY A 88 -19.58 -24.35 39.68
N ASN A 89 -18.77 -24.02 38.66
CA ASN A 89 -17.34 -24.34 38.62
C ASN A 89 -16.52 -23.29 39.40
N GLU A 90 -15.51 -23.69 40.18
CA GLU A 90 -14.64 -22.73 40.89
C GLU A 90 -13.87 -21.82 39.94
N VAL A 91 -13.87 -20.52 40.24
CA VAL A 91 -13.26 -19.46 39.43
C VAL A 91 -11.96 -18.99 40.06
N SER A 92 -10.90 -18.84 39.27
CA SER A 92 -9.59 -18.35 39.74
C SER A 92 -9.44 -16.83 39.71
N THR A 93 -10.20 -16.16 38.84
CA THR A 93 -10.08 -14.74 38.49
C THR A 93 -11.47 -14.21 38.17
N VAL A 94 -11.87 -13.09 38.79
CA VAL A 94 -13.15 -12.41 38.55
C VAL A 94 -12.84 -11.00 38.07
N ASP A 95 -13.20 -10.72 36.81
CA ASP A 95 -12.95 -9.44 36.15
C ASP A 95 -14.17 -8.51 36.27
N TRP A 96 -14.00 -7.24 35.89
CA TRP A 96 -15.09 -6.25 35.99
C TRP A 96 -16.31 -6.63 35.16
N TYR A 97 -17.48 -6.48 35.77
CA TYR A 97 -18.81 -6.85 35.27
C TYR A 97 -19.08 -8.36 35.13
N ASP A 98 -18.17 -9.23 35.60
CA ASP A 98 -18.46 -10.67 35.71
C ASP A 98 -19.64 -10.94 36.66
N THR A 99 -20.45 -11.93 36.29
CA THR A 99 -21.57 -12.43 37.09
C THR A 99 -21.19 -13.78 37.70
N VAL A 100 -21.06 -13.82 39.03
CA VAL A 100 -20.54 -14.97 39.78
C VAL A 100 -21.47 -15.40 40.92
N ASN A 101 -21.29 -16.63 41.38
CA ASN A 101 -21.91 -17.15 42.60
C ASN A 101 -20.88 -17.07 43.74
N VAL A 102 -21.29 -16.58 44.91
CA VAL A 102 -20.45 -16.53 46.13
C VAL A 102 -20.98 -17.53 47.14
N VAL A 103 -20.15 -18.53 47.48
CA VAL A 103 -20.45 -19.61 48.42
C VAL A 103 -19.64 -19.40 49.70
N LEU A 104 -20.32 -19.11 50.81
CA LEU A 104 -19.69 -18.90 52.13
C LEU A 104 -20.08 -20.00 53.10
N ARG A 105 -19.11 -20.57 53.82
CA ARG A 105 -19.38 -21.38 55.02
C ARG A 105 -19.33 -20.47 56.24
N VAL A 106 -20.38 -20.48 57.04
CA VAL A 106 -20.59 -19.59 58.19
C VAL A 106 -20.68 -20.40 59.48
N VAL A 107 -20.20 -19.80 60.58
CA VAL A 107 -20.46 -20.21 61.97
C VAL A 107 -21.16 -19.06 62.68
N ASP A 108 -22.22 -19.38 63.41
CA ASP A 108 -23.20 -18.42 63.93
C ASP A 108 -23.68 -18.82 65.34
N HIS A 109 -23.09 -18.19 66.35
CA HIS A 109 -23.45 -18.33 67.77
C HIS A 109 -24.65 -17.44 68.11
N SER A 110 -24.84 -16.33 67.38
CA SER A 110 -25.95 -15.40 67.59
C SER A 110 -27.30 -16.08 67.36
N SER A 111 -27.47 -16.76 66.23
CA SER A 111 -28.68 -17.48 65.86
C SER A 111 -28.94 -18.70 66.77
N ALA A 112 -27.89 -19.43 67.16
CA ALA A 112 -28.01 -20.56 68.08
C ALA A 112 -28.46 -20.12 69.49
N LYS A 113 -27.87 -19.03 70.01
CA LYS A 113 -28.20 -18.43 71.32
C LYS A 113 -29.65 -17.97 71.44
N PHE A 114 -30.27 -17.57 70.32
CA PHE A 114 -31.68 -17.18 70.26
C PHE A 114 -32.59 -18.28 69.66
N SER A 115 -32.04 -19.44 69.31
CA SER A 115 -32.75 -20.59 68.70
C SER A 115 -33.54 -20.22 67.44
N VAL A 116 -32.90 -19.47 66.53
CA VAL A 116 -33.49 -18.93 65.30
C VAL A 116 -33.51 -20.00 64.20
N GLU A 117 -34.67 -20.26 63.60
CA GLU A 117 -34.82 -21.21 62.50
C GLU A 117 -34.34 -20.63 61.15
N ALA A 118 -34.00 -21.51 60.19
CA ALA A 118 -33.32 -21.12 58.95
C ALA A 118 -34.13 -20.13 58.07
N ASP A 119 -35.46 -20.22 58.09
CA ASP A 119 -36.38 -19.34 57.35
C ASP A 119 -36.61 -17.98 58.05
N GLN A 120 -36.16 -17.85 59.29
CA GLN A 120 -36.17 -16.60 60.05
C GLN A 120 -34.89 -15.76 59.85
N ILE A 121 -33.90 -16.29 59.12
CA ILE A 121 -32.63 -15.62 58.80
C ILE A 121 -32.68 -15.08 57.37
N SER A 122 -32.19 -13.84 57.17
CA SER A 122 -32.17 -13.16 55.87
C SER A 122 -30.81 -12.51 55.63
N ALA A 123 -29.96 -13.15 54.83
CA ALA A 123 -28.66 -12.60 54.43
C ALA A 123 -28.79 -11.71 53.17
N ARG A 124 -28.16 -10.52 53.20
CA ARG A 124 -28.14 -9.55 52.10
C ARG A 124 -26.78 -8.87 51.94
N VAL A 125 -26.39 -8.60 50.70
CA VAL A 125 -25.25 -7.75 50.37
C VAL A 125 -25.69 -6.29 50.34
N ASN A 126 -24.83 -5.37 50.76
CA ASN A 126 -25.01 -3.92 50.53
C ASN A 126 -23.64 -3.32 50.19
N SER A 127 -23.34 -3.20 48.89
CA SER A 127 -22.05 -2.74 48.39
C SER A 127 -22.22 -2.02 47.06
N SER A 128 -21.33 -1.06 46.77
CA SER A 128 -21.13 -0.52 45.43
C SER A 128 -20.18 -1.39 44.59
N VAL A 129 -19.37 -2.23 45.23
CA VAL A 129 -18.38 -3.14 44.60
C VAL A 129 -19.04 -4.43 44.11
N PHE A 130 -20.12 -4.86 44.77
CA PHE A 130 -20.85 -6.09 44.44
C PHE A 130 -22.34 -5.80 44.34
N THR A 131 -22.87 -5.78 43.11
CA THR A 131 -24.31 -5.64 42.87
C THR A 131 -24.99 -6.98 43.09
N TYR A 132 -25.91 -7.05 44.04
CA TYR A 132 -26.75 -8.22 44.28
C TYR A 132 -28.15 -7.78 44.75
N THR A 133 -29.19 -8.37 44.17
CA THR A 133 -30.59 -7.93 44.33
C THR A 133 -31.49 -8.93 45.06
N GLY A 134 -30.96 -10.11 45.41
CA GLY A 134 -31.71 -11.17 46.08
C GLY A 134 -31.60 -11.20 47.61
N ASN A 135 -32.02 -12.33 48.18
CA ASN A 135 -31.68 -12.78 49.53
C ASN A 135 -30.82 -14.04 49.39
N GLY A 136 -29.71 -14.14 50.13
CA GLY A 136 -28.81 -15.30 50.07
C GLY A 136 -29.53 -16.60 50.43
N GLU A 137 -29.30 -17.66 49.64
CA GLU A 137 -29.81 -19.00 49.91
C GLU A 137 -29.08 -19.59 51.12
N ILE A 138 -29.84 -20.08 52.11
CA ILE A 138 -29.29 -20.65 53.36
C ILE A 138 -29.49 -22.18 53.32
N SER A 139 -28.44 -22.94 53.62
CA SER A 139 -28.55 -24.39 53.77
C SER A 139 -29.34 -24.78 55.03
N GLN A 140 -29.59 -26.08 55.20
CA GLN A 140 -29.95 -26.61 56.51
C GLN A 140 -28.89 -26.19 57.56
N LEU A 141 -29.35 -25.74 58.73
CA LEU A 141 -28.51 -25.44 59.88
C LEU A 141 -27.98 -26.74 60.50
N VAL A 142 -26.70 -26.77 60.84
CA VAL A 142 -26.05 -27.87 61.57
C VAL A 142 -25.64 -27.37 62.94
N GLU A 143 -26.12 -28.02 64.00
CA GLU A 143 -25.73 -27.74 65.38
C GLU A 143 -24.29 -28.18 65.66
N GLY A 144 -23.55 -27.35 66.40
CA GLY A 144 -22.25 -27.65 66.97
C GLY A 144 -22.02 -26.89 68.29
N GLU A 145 -20.91 -27.19 68.95
CA GLU A 145 -20.50 -26.57 70.22
C GLU A 145 -18.97 -26.48 70.27
N ASP A 146 -18.44 -25.34 70.72
CA ASP A 146 -17.00 -25.07 70.86
C ASP A 146 -16.67 -24.32 72.17
N GLU A 147 -15.52 -23.63 72.23
CA GLU A 147 -15.08 -22.88 73.40
C GLU A 147 -15.89 -21.58 73.66
N GLU A 148 -16.60 -21.04 72.67
CA GLU A 148 -17.51 -19.91 72.83
C GLU A 148 -18.96 -20.34 73.10
N GLY A 149 -19.34 -21.55 72.67
CA GLY A 149 -20.57 -22.24 73.08
C GLY A 149 -21.31 -22.90 71.91
N PRO A 150 -22.64 -23.11 72.01
CA PRO A 150 -23.43 -23.68 70.92
C PRO A 150 -23.50 -22.71 69.73
N TYR A 151 -23.37 -23.26 68.52
CA TYR A 151 -23.43 -22.52 67.26
C TYR A 151 -24.26 -23.28 66.20
N TYR A 152 -24.74 -22.53 65.21
CA TYR A 152 -25.20 -23.11 63.94
C TYR A 152 -24.13 -22.90 62.87
N SER A 153 -23.84 -23.94 62.09
CA SER A 153 -23.06 -23.82 60.86
C SER A 153 -23.90 -24.13 59.65
N TYR A 154 -23.70 -23.34 58.59
CA TYR A 154 -24.46 -23.42 57.35
C TYR A 154 -23.67 -22.83 56.19
N VAL A 155 -24.18 -23.06 54.98
CA VAL A 155 -23.71 -22.40 53.75
C VAL A 155 -24.66 -21.26 53.41
N LEU A 156 -24.10 -20.08 53.12
CA LEU A 156 -24.77 -19.00 52.39
C LEU A 156 -24.35 -19.05 50.93
N LEU A 157 -25.32 -19.01 50.01
CA LEU A 157 -25.09 -18.92 48.57
C LEU A 157 -25.77 -17.67 48.01
N PHE A 158 -24.96 -16.73 47.55
CA PHE A 158 -25.41 -15.56 46.79
C PHE A 158 -25.23 -15.85 45.31
N ARG A 159 -26.35 -15.94 44.57
CA ARG A 159 -26.32 -16.16 43.11
C ARG A 159 -26.24 -14.86 42.33
N ASP A 160 -25.72 -14.94 41.11
CA ASP A 160 -25.78 -13.86 40.12
C ASP A 160 -25.29 -12.50 40.68
N VAL A 161 -24.23 -12.53 41.49
CA VAL A 161 -23.54 -11.35 42.02
C VAL A 161 -22.72 -10.75 40.90
N ILE A 162 -22.96 -9.48 40.57
CA ILE A 162 -22.14 -8.76 39.59
C ILE A 162 -21.02 -8.02 40.32
N TYR A 163 -19.77 -8.26 39.93
CA TYR A 163 -18.61 -7.53 40.43
C TYR A 163 -18.42 -6.23 39.64
N ASN A 164 -18.40 -5.07 40.31
CA ASN A 164 -18.29 -3.75 39.67
C ASN A 164 -16.90 -3.09 39.87
N GLY A 165 -15.92 -3.80 40.47
CA GLY A 165 -14.63 -3.21 40.84
C GLY A 165 -14.66 -2.28 42.05
N GLY A 166 -13.50 -1.76 42.45
CA GLY A 166 -13.33 -0.86 43.60
C GLY A 166 -13.00 -1.56 44.92
N GLY A 167 -12.24 -2.65 44.85
CA GLY A 167 -11.81 -3.49 45.96
C GLY A 167 -12.31 -4.94 45.86
N ASN A 168 -12.02 -5.74 46.88
CA ASN A 168 -12.35 -7.19 46.93
C ASN A 168 -13.06 -7.64 48.22
N THR A 169 -13.48 -6.71 49.08
CA THR A 169 -14.24 -7.01 50.30
C THR A 169 -15.73 -7.17 50.00
N PHE A 170 -16.27 -8.37 50.23
CA PHE A 170 -17.68 -8.71 50.08
C PHE A 170 -18.42 -8.57 51.44
N PRO A 171 -19.33 -7.59 51.62
CA PRO A 171 -19.99 -7.35 52.91
C PRO A 171 -21.38 -8.03 52.99
N ILE A 172 -21.66 -8.67 54.13
CA ILE A 172 -22.90 -9.37 54.42
C ILE A 172 -23.60 -8.69 55.60
N ASN A 173 -24.87 -8.32 55.40
CA ASN A 173 -25.81 -7.97 56.45
C ASN A 173 -26.72 -9.18 56.69
N LEU A 174 -26.67 -9.75 57.90
CA LEU A 174 -27.52 -10.85 58.30
C LEU A 174 -28.58 -10.32 59.25
N SER A 175 -29.83 -10.34 58.80
CA SER A 175 -30.99 -9.84 59.54
C SER A 175 -31.93 -10.99 59.93
N TYR A 176 -32.75 -10.73 60.95
CA TYR A 176 -33.69 -11.68 61.53
C TYR A 176 -35.14 -11.25 61.28
N LEU A 177 -36.06 -12.22 61.22
CA LEU A 177 -37.50 -11.97 61.13
C LEU A 177 -38.05 -11.30 62.40
N ASP A 178 -37.49 -11.65 63.57
CA ASP A 178 -37.70 -10.89 64.80
C ASP A 178 -36.77 -9.66 64.81
N SER A 179 -37.36 -8.49 64.59
CA SER A 179 -36.67 -7.20 64.55
C SER A 179 -36.21 -6.67 65.93
N SER A 180 -36.47 -7.40 67.02
CA SER A 180 -35.85 -7.15 68.32
C SER A 180 -34.44 -7.73 68.44
N LEU A 181 -34.06 -8.68 67.58
CA LEU A 181 -32.71 -9.23 67.52
C LEU A 181 -31.76 -8.30 66.74
N PRO A 182 -30.52 -8.09 67.21
CA PRO A 182 -29.58 -7.18 66.55
C PRO A 182 -29.07 -7.79 65.23
N MET A 183 -29.27 -7.06 64.12
CA MET A 183 -28.68 -7.40 62.82
C MET A 183 -27.16 -7.56 62.93
N GLN A 184 -26.64 -8.64 62.39
CA GLN A 184 -25.19 -8.93 62.36
C GLN A 184 -24.60 -8.39 61.05
N GLN A 185 -23.38 -7.86 61.10
CA GLN A 185 -22.65 -7.38 59.94
C GLN A 185 -21.24 -7.98 59.95
N PHE A 186 -20.83 -8.58 58.84
CA PHE A 186 -19.50 -9.16 58.66
C PHE A 186 -19.10 -9.07 57.18
N SER A 187 -17.84 -9.35 56.88
CA SER A 187 -17.32 -9.30 55.51
C SER A 187 -16.26 -10.36 55.27
N VAL A 188 -16.03 -10.70 54.02
CA VAL A 188 -14.96 -11.61 53.59
C VAL A 188 -14.22 -11.05 52.39
N THR A 189 -12.91 -11.29 52.32
CA THR A 189 -12.04 -10.81 51.25
C THR A 189 -11.96 -11.87 50.16
N LEU A 190 -12.48 -11.57 48.96
CA LEU A 190 -12.50 -12.48 47.82
C LEU A 190 -11.22 -12.34 47.00
N GLY A 191 -10.24 -13.20 47.27
CA GLY A 191 -8.91 -13.16 46.64
C GLY A 191 -8.87 -13.37 45.12
N GLN A 192 -10.01 -13.70 44.49
CA GLN A 192 -10.17 -13.88 43.05
C GLN A 192 -10.44 -12.58 42.29
N CYS A 193 -10.90 -11.52 42.96
CA CYS A 193 -11.35 -10.28 42.32
C CYS A 193 -10.19 -9.40 41.81
N VAL A 194 -10.26 -8.97 40.56
CA VAL A 194 -9.26 -8.11 39.90
C VAL A 194 -9.68 -6.64 39.95
N ASP A 195 -8.91 -5.83 40.67
CA ASP A 195 -9.20 -4.39 40.86
C ASP A 195 -8.53 -3.49 39.80
N GLU A 196 -8.08 -4.04 38.68
CA GLU A 196 -7.65 -3.24 37.52
C GLU A 196 -8.86 -2.88 36.64
N ASP A 197 -9.22 -1.60 36.64
CA ASP A 197 -10.29 -1.03 35.81
C ASP A 197 -9.97 -1.20 34.30
N PRO A 198 -10.81 -1.91 33.51
CA PRO A 198 -10.58 -2.11 32.08
C PRO A 198 -10.75 -0.83 31.24
N GLU A 199 -11.38 0.22 31.79
CA GLU A 199 -11.53 1.53 31.14
C GLU A 199 -10.44 2.53 31.55
N ASP A 200 -9.49 2.18 32.45
CA ASP A 200 -8.44 3.10 32.91
C ASP A 200 -7.55 3.62 31.74
N PRO A 201 -7.66 4.92 31.37
CA PRO A 201 -6.88 5.48 30.26
C PRO A 201 -5.38 5.55 30.55
N SER A 202 -4.93 5.26 31.78
CA SER A 202 -3.51 5.11 32.13
C SER A 202 -2.91 3.76 31.68
N LYS A 203 -3.74 2.72 31.53
CA LYS A 203 -3.34 1.37 31.09
C LYS A 203 -3.61 1.10 29.61
N VAL A 204 -4.62 1.75 29.04
CA VAL A 204 -5.06 1.56 27.65
C VAL A 204 -3.96 1.90 26.64
N ARG A 205 -3.76 1.03 25.64
CA ARG A 205 -2.80 1.23 24.55
C ARG A 205 -3.50 1.62 23.25
N THR A 206 -3.48 2.90 22.93
CA THR A 206 -3.97 3.47 21.66
C THR A 206 -3.25 2.87 20.43
N PRO A 207 -3.97 2.40 19.41
CA PRO A 207 -3.39 2.02 18.12
C PRO A 207 -2.74 3.21 17.39
N ASN A 208 -1.63 2.97 16.70
CA ASN A 208 -1.09 3.89 15.67
C ASN A 208 -1.69 3.60 14.29
N LEU A 209 -1.78 4.61 13.42
CA LEU A 209 -2.20 4.50 12.02
C LEU A 209 -1.01 4.42 11.06
N VAL A 210 -1.01 3.46 10.13
CA VAL A 210 0.00 3.30 9.07
C VAL A 210 -0.64 2.91 7.74
N ILE A 211 0.03 3.18 6.61
CA ILE A 211 -0.35 2.60 5.31
C ILE A 211 0.30 1.22 5.18
N ARG A 212 -0.52 0.20 4.94
CA ARG A 212 -0.11 -1.21 4.79
C ARG A 212 0.15 -1.60 3.34
N SER A 213 -0.59 -1.00 2.41
CA SER A 213 -0.43 -1.18 0.97
C SER A 213 -0.91 0.06 0.22
N SER A 214 -0.30 0.33 -0.93
CA SER A 214 -0.69 1.38 -1.86
C SER A 214 -0.61 0.87 -3.29
N SER A 215 -1.53 1.28 -4.15
CA SER A 215 -1.54 0.97 -5.58
C SER A 215 -1.96 2.17 -6.41
N TYR A 216 -1.34 2.33 -7.57
CA TYR A 216 -1.69 3.31 -8.61
C TYR A 216 -2.06 2.62 -9.95
N GLY A 217 -2.42 1.33 -9.88
CA GLY A 217 -2.92 0.53 -11.01
C GLY A 217 -1.85 0.01 -11.96
N ASN A 218 -1.04 0.90 -12.51
CA ASN A 218 0.01 0.60 -13.50
C ASN A 218 1.42 0.66 -12.91
N ALA A 219 2.43 0.14 -13.63
CA ALA A 219 3.83 0.24 -13.21
C ALA A 219 4.40 1.69 -13.29
N ALA A 220 3.85 2.53 -14.16
CA ALA A 220 4.11 3.97 -14.25
C ALA A 220 2.88 4.70 -14.80
N ILE A 221 2.77 6.01 -14.48
CA ILE A 221 1.65 6.85 -14.91
C ILE A 221 2.08 7.77 -16.05
N VAL A 222 1.36 7.74 -17.18
CA VAL A 222 1.64 8.64 -18.31
C VAL A 222 1.29 10.09 -17.94
N ALA A 223 2.21 11.02 -18.20
CA ALA A 223 1.99 12.43 -17.91
C ALA A 223 0.78 12.99 -18.69
N GLY A 224 -0.14 13.67 -17.98
CA GLY A 224 -1.40 14.16 -18.54
C GLY A 224 -2.56 13.15 -18.50
N SER A 225 -2.36 11.92 -18.02
CA SER A 225 -3.42 10.92 -17.83
C SER A 225 -3.87 10.84 -16.37
N PRO A 226 -5.17 10.81 -16.06
CA PRO A 226 -5.66 10.63 -14.70
C PRO A 226 -5.45 9.18 -14.21
N PHE A 227 -5.24 9.02 -12.91
CA PHE A 227 -5.15 7.72 -12.24
C PHE A 227 -5.80 7.73 -10.86
N SER A 228 -6.04 6.54 -10.32
CA SER A 228 -6.58 6.34 -8.98
C SER A 228 -5.49 5.81 -8.05
N LEU A 229 -5.13 6.59 -7.03
CA LEU A 229 -4.27 6.17 -5.94
C LEU A 229 -5.12 5.51 -4.85
N SER A 230 -5.06 4.18 -4.74
CA SER A 230 -5.74 3.40 -3.70
C SER A 230 -4.79 3.08 -2.55
N LEU A 231 -5.23 3.34 -1.33
CA LEU A 231 -4.47 3.22 -0.09
C LEU A 231 -5.20 2.32 0.91
N THR A 232 -4.52 1.30 1.43
CA THR A 232 -5.01 0.50 2.57
C THR A 232 -4.39 1.03 3.85
N ALA A 233 -5.15 1.80 4.62
CA ALA A 233 -4.74 2.16 5.97
C ALA A 233 -4.98 0.99 6.94
N TYR A 234 -4.15 0.94 7.97
CA TYR A 234 -4.15 -0.11 8.99
C TYR A 234 -4.02 0.52 10.38
N ALA A 235 -4.97 0.20 11.26
CA ALA A 235 -4.82 0.44 12.68
C ALA A 235 -3.95 -0.70 13.25
N THR A 236 -2.86 -0.34 13.89
CA THR A 236 -1.93 -1.29 14.54
C THR A 236 -2.54 -1.93 15.79
N ASP A 237 -1.75 -2.66 16.57
CA ASP A 237 -2.25 -3.40 17.72
C ASP A 237 -2.43 -2.50 18.97
N GLY A 238 -3.59 -2.55 19.61
CA GLY A 238 -3.96 -1.74 20.78
C GLY A 238 -5.17 -2.30 21.51
N SER A 239 -5.57 -1.64 22.60
CA SER A 239 -6.69 -2.04 23.48
C SER A 239 -7.89 -1.08 23.47
N GLU A 240 -7.88 -0.09 22.58
CA GLU A 240 -9.03 0.81 22.32
C GLU A 240 -9.21 1.01 20.81
N ASN A 241 -10.40 1.46 20.41
CA ASN A 241 -10.67 1.88 19.04
C ASN A 241 -10.14 3.30 18.77
N LEU A 242 -10.00 3.63 17.49
CA LEU A 242 -9.76 4.99 17.02
C LEU A 242 -11.05 5.60 16.46
N SER A 243 -11.46 6.75 16.98
CA SER A 243 -12.48 7.62 16.39
C SER A 243 -11.87 8.65 15.44
N ASP A 244 -12.75 9.36 14.73
CA ASP A 244 -12.44 10.55 13.94
C ASP A 244 -11.29 10.36 12.93
N VAL A 245 -11.15 9.13 12.42
CA VAL A 245 -10.05 8.78 11.51
C VAL A 245 -10.23 9.52 10.19
N ILE A 246 -9.26 10.37 9.86
CA ILE A 246 -9.18 11.13 8.62
C ILE A 246 -7.90 10.73 7.90
N ILE A 247 -8.03 10.46 6.60
CA ILE A 247 -6.91 10.18 5.70
C ILE A 247 -6.87 11.27 4.64
N SER A 248 -5.72 11.89 4.48
CA SER A 248 -5.52 12.99 3.53
C SER A 248 -4.23 12.81 2.73
N VAL A 249 -4.16 13.44 1.56
CA VAL A 249 -3.00 13.39 0.67
C VAL A 249 -2.55 14.80 0.28
N THR A 250 -1.26 15.06 0.42
CA THR A 250 -0.58 16.25 -0.08
C THR A 250 0.10 15.91 -1.39
N LEU A 251 -0.27 16.61 -2.46
CA LEU A 251 0.27 16.43 -3.80
C LEU A 251 1.50 17.31 -4.03
N PRO A 252 2.51 16.84 -4.79
CA PRO A 252 3.64 17.66 -5.21
C PRO A 252 3.25 18.61 -6.37
N ASP A 253 4.04 19.68 -6.55
CA ASP A 253 3.84 20.64 -7.63
C ASP A 253 3.71 19.96 -9.00
N GLY A 254 2.66 20.32 -9.75
CA GLY A 254 2.38 19.75 -11.06
C GLY A 254 1.48 18.50 -11.07
N VAL A 255 1.09 17.97 -9.91
CA VAL A 255 0.01 16.96 -9.78
C VAL A 255 -1.24 17.63 -9.22
N SER A 256 -2.42 17.31 -9.76
CA SER A 256 -3.70 17.87 -9.34
C SER A 256 -4.76 16.80 -9.03
N LEU A 257 -5.79 17.19 -8.27
CA LEU A 257 -7.00 16.39 -8.06
C LEU A 257 -7.90 16.46 -9.29
N THR A 258 -8.41 15.31 -9.76
CA THR A 258 -9.38 15.23 -10.87
C THR A 258 -10.81 14.94 -10.43
N GLY A 259 -11.01 14.43 -9.22
CA GLY A 259 -12.34 14.24 -8.64
C GLY A 259 -12.32 13.92 -7.14
N GLY A 260 -13.42 14.21 -6.45
CA GLY A 260 -13.56 13.95 -5.02
C GLY A 260 -12.93 15.03 -4.14
N SER A 261 -12.09 14.62 -3.19
CA SER A 261 -11.39 15.48 -2.22
C SER A 261 -10.00 14.91 -1.95
N LEU A 262 -9.05 15.77 -1.53
CA LEU A 262 -7.74 15.34 -1.01
C LEU A 262 -7.80 14.84 0.45
N SER A 263 -8.99 14.75 1.04
CA SER A 263 -9.24 14.17 2.37
C SER A 263 -10.50 13.31 2.38
N SER A 264 -10.43 12.17 3.06
CA SER A 264 -11.53 11.24 3.30
C SER A 264 -11.72 11.02 4.80
N TYR A 265 -12.96 11.04 5.26
CA TYR A 265 -13.32 10.69 6.64
C TYR A 265 -13.69 9.20 6.69
N VAL A 266 -12.91 8.43 7.44
CA VAL A 266 -13.06 6.99 7.62
C VAL A 266 -13.94 6.66 8.83
N GLY A 267 -13.98 7.56 9.82
CA GLY A 267 -14.75 7.36 11.05
C GLY A 267 -14.01 6.46 12.02
N GLU A 268 -14.58 5.31 12.35
CA GLU A 268 -14.05 4.41 13.37
C GLU A 268 -13.19 3.26 12.80
N MET A 269 -12.08 2.97 13.47
CA MET A 269 -11.22 1.82 13.22
C MET A 269 -10.89 1.06 14.51
N THR A 270 -11.17 -0.24 14.55
CA THR A 270 -10.78 -1.13 15.65
C THR A 270 -9.31 -1.54 15.53
N PRO A 271 -8.65 -1.99 16.62
CA PRO A 271 -7.30 -2.56 16.57
C PRO A 271 -7.14 -3.65 15.50
N LYS A 272 -6.00 -3.67 14.82
CA LYS A 272 -5.68 -4.58 13.70
C LYS A 272 -6.63 -4.51 12.48
N SER A 273 -7.55 -3.54 12.38
CA SER A 273 -8.44 -3.38 11.22
C SER A 273 -7.77 -2.65 10.05
N THR A 274 -8.28 -2.88 8.83
CA THR A 274 -7.89 -2.17 7.60
C THR A 274 -9.05 -1.40 6.99
N ARG A 275 -8.75 -0.27 6.35
CA ARG A 275 -9.71 0.56 5.60
C ARG A 275 -9.07 1.04 4.30
N ASP A 276 -9.75 0.83 3.19
CA ASP A 276 -9.30 1.28 1.87
C ASP A 276 -9.89 2.65 1.50
N VAL A 277 -9.05 3.53 0.96
CA VAL A 277 -9.43 4.87 0.48
C VAL A 277 -8.78 5.12 -0.88
N THR A 278 -9.51 5.70 -1.83
CA THR A 278 -9.02 5.98 -3.18
C THR A 278 -9.12 7.47 -3.51
N PHE A 279 -8.07 8.02 -4.13
CA PHE A 279 -7.97 9.41 -4.57
C PHE A 279 -7.76 9.49 -6.08
N SER A 280 -8.60 10.26 -6.80
CA SER A 280 -8.48 10.48 -8.25
C SER A 280 -7.65 11.73 -8.55
N ILE A 281 -6.49 11.51 -9.16
CA ILE A 281 -5.44 12.52 -9.36
C ILE A 281 -4.83 12.43 -10.76
N MET A 282 -4.09 13.46 -11.18
CA MET A 282 -3.48 13.53 -12.51
C MET A 282 -2.20 14.37 -12.49
N PRO A 283 -1.06 13.85 -12.98
CA PRO A 283 0.10 14.66 -13.29
C PRO A 283 -0.15 15.51 -14.54
N SER A 284 0.35 16.74 -14.57
CA SER A 284 0.30 17.61 -15.74
C SER A 284 0.96 16.96 -16.97
N ALA A 285 0.46 17.24 -18.18
CA ALA A 285 1.17 16.85 -19.41
C ALA A 285 2.58 17.50 -19.53
N SER A 286 2.82 18.58 -18.79
CA SER A 286 4.14 19.24 -18.68
C SER A 286 4.94 18.80 -17.45
N TYR A 287 4.58 17.70 -16.77
CA TYR A 287 5.29 17.22 -15.57
C TYR A 287 6.76 16.87 -15.90
N GLN A 288 7.71 17.46 -15.17
CA GLN A 288 9.16 17.42 -15.51
C GLN A 288 9.97 16.39 -14.71
N THR A 289 9.45 15.86 -13.60
CA THR A 289 10.14 14.86 -12.78
C THR A 289 9.64 13.45 -13.11
N ASN A 290 10.54 12.47 -13.13
CA ASN A 290 10.17 11.06 -13.40
C ASN A 290 9.42 10.39 -12.23
N VAL A 291 9.26 11.08 -11.10
CA VAL A 291 8.58 10.62 -9.89
C VAL A 291 7.77 11.77 -9.29
N ALA A 292 6.58 11.46 -8.79
CA ALA A 292 5.78 12.30 -7.91
C ALA A 292 5.72 11.69 -6.51
N ASP A 293 6.30 12.36 -5.51
CA ASP A 293 6.20 11.96 -4.11
C ASP A 293 4.92 12.52 -3.48
N ILE A 294 3.95 11.63 -3.24
CA ILE A 294 2.66 11.96 -2.63
C ILE A 294 2.73 11.67 -1.14
N THR A 295 2.49 12.65 -0.29
CA THR A 295 2.55 12.48 1.17
C THR A 295 1.15 12.20 1.72
N VAL A 296 0.93 10.99 2.23
CA VAL A 296 -0.27 10.61 2.95
C VAL A 296 -0.15 11.05 4.41
N ASN A 297 -1.16 11.75 4.93
CA ASN A 297 -1.26 12.17 6.33
C ASN A 297 -2.56 11.61 6.93
N MET A 298 -2.43 10.86 8.01
CA MET A 298 -3.50 10.20 8.75
C MET A 298 -3.60 10.78 10.16
N THR A 299 -4.82 11.02 10.62
CA THR A 299 -5.11 11.45 11.99
C THR A 299 -6.26 10.62 12.57
N GLY A 300 -6.30 10.43 13.89
CA GLY A 300 -7.43 9.85 14.62
C GLY A 300 -7.27 10.05 16.13
N THR A 301 -8.24 9.59 16.93
CA THR A 301 -8.25 9.79 18.39
C THR A 301 -8.56 8.48 19.10
N GLY A 302 -7.84 8.15 20.17
CA GLY A 302 -8.21 7.02 21.05
C GLY A 302 -9.55 7.26 21.76
N VAL A 303 -10.49 6.33 21.65
CA VAL A 303 -11.86 6.48 22.17
C VAL A 303 -11.92 6.59 23.70
N LEU A 304 -11.06 5.87 24.42
CA LEU A 304 -11.01 5.89 25.89
C LEU A 304 -10.00 6.93 26.39
N THR A 305 -8.83 6.99 25.75
CA THR A 305 -7.73 7.87 26.21
C THR A 305 -7.86 9.33 25.77
N GLY A 306 -8.70 9.62 24.77
CA GLY A 306 -8.75 10.92 24.09
C GLY A 306 -7.44 11.27 23.37
N LYS A 307 -6.52 10.31 23.21
CA LYS A 307 -5.17 10.56 22.71
C LYS A 307 -5.17 10.74 21.19
N ALA A 308 -4.72 11.90 20.73
CA ALA A 308 -4.49 12.15 19.31
C ALA A 308 -3.38 11.23 18.75
N VAL A 309 -3.67 10.61 17.62
CA VAL A 309 -2.78 9.73 16.85
C VAL A 309 -2.54 10.35 15.48
N THR A 310 -1.29 10.34 15.04
CA THR A 310 -0.90 10.78 13.70
C THR A 310 -0.02 9.74 13.03
N GLY A 311 -0.07 9.68 11.70
CA GLY A 311 0.80 8.84 10.88
C GLY A 311 1.01 9.45 9.51
N THR A 312 2.25 9.48 9.04
CA THR A 312 2.62 10.03 7.72
C THR A 312 3.35 8.97 6.91
N THR A 313 3.10 8.91 5.60
CA THR A 313 3.77 7.98 4.69
C THR A 313 3.89 8.60 3.30
N THR A 314 5.09 8.64 2.73
CA THR A 314 5.31 9.13 1.37
C THR A 314 5.25 7.97 0.36
N ILE A 315 4.58 8.20 -0.76
CA ILE A 315 4.41 7.23 -1.85
C ILE A 315 4.97 7.84 -3.12
N SER A 316 6.09 7.30 -3.59
CA SER A 316 6.75 7.68 -4.83
C SER A 316 6.06 7.02 -6.02
N VAL A 317 5.33 7.80 -6.83
CA VAL A 317 4.66 7.32 -8.04
C VAL A 317 5.52 7.67 -9.27
N PRO A 318 6.06 6.70 -10.02
CA PRO A 318 6.82 6.95 -11.23
C PRO A 318 5.92 7.46 -12.36
N ILE A 319 6.37 8.48 -13.08
CA ILE A 319 5.64 9.16 -14.15
C ILE A 319 6.46 9.11 -15.45
N SER A 320 5.80 8.75 -16.55
CA SER A 320 6.42 8.53 -17.85
C SER A 320 6.07 9.60 -18.89
N GLN A 321 7.11 10.01 -19.62
CA GLN A 321 7.06 10.67 -20.93
C GLN A 321 6.12 9.97 -21.95
N PRO A 322 4.93 10.46 -22.37
CA PRO A 322 4.37 10.04 -23.65
C PRO A 322 5.34 10.41 -24.78
N ASP A 323 5.84 9.38 -25.46
CA ASP A 323 6.76 9.53 -26.60
C ASP A 323 6.01 10.02 -27.84
N ARG A 324 6.68 10.86 -28.62
CA ARG A 324 6.15 11.54 -29.81
C ARG A 324 7.24 11.80 -30.86
N PHE A 325 8.10 10.83 -31.09
CA PHE A 325 8.97 10.81 -32.28
C PHE A 325 8.10 10.60 -33.55
N GLU A 326 8.11 11.57 -34.47
CA GLU A 326 7.29 11.54 -35.69
C GLU A 326 8.17 11.66 -36.95
N LEU A 327 7.95 10.79 -37.94
CA LEU A 327 8.64 10.85 -39.25
C LEU A 327 7.96 11.87 -40.17
N GLY A 328 8.76 12.78 -40.72
CA GLY A 328 8.31 13.89 -41.57
C GLY A 328 8.24 13.54 -43.05
N GLN A 329 8.60 14.53 -43.88
CA GLN A 329 8.71 14.40 -45.32
C GLN A 329 9.95 13.56 -45.69
N LEU A 330 9.77 12.69 -46.69
CA LEU A 330 10.86 12.01 -47.39
C LEU A 330 11.06 12.72 -48.74
N GLU A 331 12.30 12.99 -49.09
CA GLU A 331 12.69 13.69 -50.31
C GLU A 331 13.61 12.79 -51.12
N LEU A 332 13.24 12.57 -52.38
CA LEU A 332 13.93 11.72 -53.34
C LEU A 332 13.64 12.28 -54.74
N THR A 333 14.61 12.16 -55.64
CA THR A 333 14.41 12.55 -57.05
C THR A 333 13.61 11.46 -57.77
N ASP A 334 12.44 11.79 -58.33
CA ASP A 334 11.53 10.83 -59.00
C ASP A 334 12.21 10.04 -60.14
N THR A 335 13.14 10.69 -60.83
CA THR A 335 13.85 10.19 -62.03
C THR A 335 15.35 10.18 -61.77
N ILE A 336 15.94 8.98 -61.78
CA ILE A 336 17.37 8.75 -61.54
C ILE A 336 17.95 8.09 -62.80
N TYR A 337 19.22 8.32 -63.13
CA TYR A 337 19.90 7.58 -64.21
C TYR A 337 20.81 6.49 -63.67
N VAL A 338 20.98 5.39 -64.43
CA VAL A 338 21.90 4.30 -64.07
C VAL A 338 23.32 4.85 -63.96
N GLY A 339 23.95 4.66 -62.79
CA GLY A 339 25.31 5.13 -62.50
C GLY A 339 25.42 6.58 -62.01
N ASP A 340 24.34 7.36 -61.99
CA ASP A 340 24.32 8.66 -61.32
C ASP A 340 24.13 8.47 -59.81
N SER A 341 24.85 9.27 -59.01
CA SER A 341 24.61 9.39 -57.57
C SER A 341 23.39 10.28 -57.31
N THR A 342 22.37 9.74 -56.63
CA THR A 342 21.30 10.53 -56.01
C THR A 342 21.35 10.36 -54.49
N SER A 343 20.51 11.08 -53.75
CA SER A 343 20.40 10.93 -52.30
C SER A 343 18.93 10.87 -51.89
N VAL A 344 18.62 10.15 -50.82
CA VAL A 344 17.29 10.13 -50.19
C VAL A 344 17.38 10.71 -48.78
N THR A 345 16.67 11.82 -48.57
CA THR A 345 16.58 12.52 -47.29
C THR A 345 15.30 12.12 -46.58
N LEU A 346 15.37 11.76 -45.30
CA LEU A 346 14.22 11.59 -44.42
C LEU A 346 14.31 12.53 -43.23
N ASN A 347 13.40 13.50 -43.20
CA ASN A 347 13.22 14.41 -42.07
C ASN A 347 12.43 13.71 -40.94
N PHE A 348 12.78 13.99 -39.68
CA PHE A 348 12.09 13.48 -38.50
C PHE A 348 12.19 14.46 -37.33
N VAL A 349 11.24 14.39 -36.40
CA VAL A 349 11.12 15.37 -35.31
C VAL A 349 10.71 14.70 -34.00
N ASN A 350 11.46 14.99 -32.94
CA ASN A 350 11.10 14.59 -31.59
C ASN A 350 10.11 15.62 -31.02
N LYS A 351 8.80 15.34 -31.10
CA LYS A 351 7.74 16.17 -30.49
C LYS A 351 7.44 15.78 -29.03
N GLY A 352 8.26 14.90 -28.44
CA GLY A 352 8.19 14.49 -27.04
C GLY A 352 8.71 15.56 -26.08
N LYS A 353 8.67 15.26 -24.77
CA LYS A 353 9.25 16.13 -23.73
C LYS A 353 10.66 15.74 -23.32
N ASN A 354 11.08 14.52 -23.63
CA ASN A 354 12.39 13.98 -23.28
C ASN A 354 13.24 13.82 -24.55
N PRO A 355 14.59 13.88 -24.47
CA PRO A 355 15.43 13.46 -25.58
C PRO A 355 15.23 11.97 -25.87
N VAL A 356 15.36 11.58 -27.15
CA VAL A 356 15.61 10.18 -27.53
C VAL A 356 17.12 9.97 -27.63
N SER A 357 17.60 8.80 -27.21
CA SER A 357 19.02 8.46 -27.21
C SER A 357 19.33 7.40 -28.26
N ASN A 358 20.61 7.28 -28.63
CA ASN A 358 21.11 6.19 -29.47
C ASN A 358 20.32 5.99 -30.79
N LEU A 359 19.87 7.09 -31.42
CA LEU A 359 19.16 7.04 -32.69
C LEU A 359 20.10 6.55 -33.80
N GLU A 360 19.75 5.41 -34.39
CA GLU A 360 20.37 4.85 -35.59
C GLU A 360 19.35 4.84 -36.73
N ALA A 361 19.77 5.22 -37.92
CA ALA A 361 19.02 5.05 -39.15
C ALA A 361 19.67 3.97 -40.01
N SER A 362 18.84 3.17 -40.68
CA SER A 362 19.28 2.15 -41.63
C SER A 362 18.42 2.19 -42.88
N ILE A 363 18.98 1.80 -44.01
CA ILE A 363 18.29 1.77 -45.31
C ILE A 363 18.43 0.38 -45.94
N SER A 364 17.32 -0.13 -46.48
CA SER A 364 17.25 -1.47 -47.09
C SER A 364 16.28 -1.46 -48.27
N GLY A 365 16.52 -2.27 -49.30
CA GLY A 365 15.70 -2.26 -50.51
C GLY A 365 16.35 -2.94 -51.72
N GLU A 366 15.70 -2.80 -52.87
CA GLU A 366 16.14 -3.32 -54.16
C GLU A 366 16.68 -2.18 -55.06
N ASN A 367 17.75 -2.47 -55.80
CA ASN A 367 18.41 -1.55 -56.74
C ASN A 367 18.86 -0.20 -56.13
N LEU A 368 19.17 -0.17 -54.83
CA LEU A 368 19.60 1.06 -54.13
C LEU A 368 21.02 1.50 -54.50
N GLY A 369 21.98 0.56 -54.55
CA GLY A 369 23.39 0.88 -54.78
C GLY A 369 23.99 1.83 -53.72
N ALA A 370 23.58 1.70 -52.47
CA ALA A 370 24.09 2.50 -51.35
C ALA A 370 25.32 1.84 -50.70
N ASP A 371 26.44 2.56 -50.63
CA ASP A 371 27.66 2.09 -49.96
C ASP A 371 27.55 2.12 -48.42
N ILE A 372 26.75 3.05 -47.88
CA ILE A 372 26.51 3.22 -46.44
C ILE A 372 25.04 2.89 -46.16
N THR A 373 24.79 1.73 -45.53
CA THR A 373 23.42 1.25 -45.23
C THR A 373 22.95 1.50 -43.80
N GLN A 374 23.84 1.97 -42.91
CA GLN A 374 23.55 2.31 -41.51
C GLN A 374 24.28 3.60 -41.11
N GLN A 375 23.62 4.45 -40.33
CA GLN A 375 24.16 5.72 -39.82
C GLN A 375 23.72 5.97 -38.38
N TYR A 376 24.68 6.25 -37.49
CA TYR A 376 24.41 6.62 -36.10
C TYR A 376 24.25 8.14 -35.97
N ILE A 377 23.06 8.59 -35.60
CA ILE A 377 22.69 10.00 -35.45
C ILE A 377 22.89 10.46 -33.99
N GLY A 378 22.74 9.55 -33.03
CA GLY A 378 22.95 9.82 -31.60
C GLY A 378 21.71 10.37 -30.90
N ASN A 379 21.87 11.41 -30.07
CA ASN A 379 20.80 11.86 -29.18
C ASN A 379 20.06 13.06 -29.78
N VAL A 380 18.73 12.97 -29.89
CA VAL A 380 17.87 14.01 -30.49
C VAL A 380 16.97 14.63 -29.42
N ASN A 381 17.19 15.92 -29.17
CA ASN A 381 16.57 16.66 -28.09
C ASN A 381 15.06 16.87 -28.28
N ALA A 382 14.34 17.03 -27.18
CA ALA A 382 12.92 17.36 -27.17
C ALA A 382 12.64 18.66 -27.95
N GLY A 383 11.68 18.61 -28.87
CA GLY A 383 11.32 19.74 -29.74
C GLY A 383 12.26 20.01 -30.91
N THR A 384 13.25 19.14 -31.18
CA THR A 384 14.16 19.30 -32.33
C THR A 384 13.74 18.45 -33.53
N GLU A 385 13.88 19.03 -34.71
CA GLU A 385 13.78 18.40 -36.02
C GLU A 385 15.21 18.18 -36.57
N ASN A 386 15.41 17.07 -37.27
CA ASN A 386 16.69 16.67 -37.86
C ASN A 386 16.44 15.76 -39.08
N SER A 387 17.47 15.50 -39.89
CA SER A 387 17.39 14.64 -41.07
C SER A 387 18.36 13.46 -41.02
N VAL A 388 18.17 12.52 -41.93
CA VAL A 388 19.21 11.56 -42.36
C VAL A 388 19.17 11.43 -43.87
N ASP A 389 20.35 11.43 -44.47
CA ASP A 389 20.56 11.45 -45.92
C ASP A 389 21.33 10.19 -46.33
N PHE A 390 20.80 9.41 -47.26
CA PHE A 390 21.46 8.19 -47.78
C PHE A 390 21.73 8.32 -49.27
N ASP A 391 23.01 8.26 -49.64
CA ASP A 391 23.44 8.29 -51.03
C ASP A 391 23.20 6.94 -51.73
N LEU A 392 22.62 7.01 -52.93
CA LEU A 392 22.17 5.89 -53.75
C LEU A 392 22.83 5.97 -55.13
N MET A 393 23.50 4.91 -55.58
CA MET A 393 24.08 4.82 -56.92
C MET A 393 23.53 3.58 -57.65
N PRO A 394 22.29 3.63 -58.18
CA PRO A 394 21.65 2.47 -58.80
C PRO A 394 22.40 1.97 -60.04
N THR A 395 22.58 0.65 -60.12
CA THR A 395 23.39 -0.01 -61.16
C THR A 395 22.56 -0.71 -62.24
N GLN A 396 21.23 -0.69 -62.13
CA GLN A 396 20.32 -1.29 -63.12
C GLN A 396 19.16 -0.33 -63.42
N ALA A 397 18.67 -0.33 -64.66
CA ALA A 397 17.44 0.39 -65.02
C ALA A 397 16.20 -0.40 -64.58
N GLY A 398 15.15 0.31 -64.15
CA GLY A 398 13.92 -0.30 -63.62
C GLY A 398 13.41 0.39 -62.35
N PRO A 399 12.51 -0.25 -61.59
CA PRO A 399 12.07 0.28 -60.30
C PRO A 399 13.22 0.27 -59.29
N LEU A 400 13.24 1.29 -58.44
CA LEU A 400 14.04 1.36 -57.22
C LEU A 400 13.07 1.51 -56.06
N SER A 401 13.23 0.71 -55.00
CA SER A 401 12.36 0.81 -53.82
C SER A 401 13.06 0.32 -52.55
N GLY A 402 12.71 0.91 -51.42
CA GLY A 402 13.27 0.54 -50.14
C GLY A 402 12.49 1.11 -48.96
N THR A 403 13.02 0.82 -47.77
CA THR A 403 12.50 1.28 -46.49
C THR A 403 13.65 1.86 -45.68
N ILE A 404 13.51 3.11 -45.24
CA ILE A 404 14.36 3.70 -44.22
C ILE A 404 13.77 3.35 -42.85
N THR A 405 14.60 2.82 -41.96
CA THR A 405 14.23 2.33 -40.64
C THR A 405 15.04 3.07 -39.58
N LEU A 406 14.38 3.86 -38.74
CA LEU A 406 15.00 4.55 -37.62
C LEU A 406 14.68 3.81 -36.31
N THR A 407 15.72 3.49 -35.55
CA THR A 407 15.63 2.81 -34.25
C THR A 407 16.28 3.68 -33.19
N TYR A 408 15.64 3.84 -32.03
CA TYR A 408 16.12 4.70 -30.94
C TYR A 408 15.76 4.14 -29.57
N GLU A 409 16.46 4.63 -28.56
CA GLU A 409 16.16 4.41 -27.16
C GLU A 409 15.29 5.56 -26.64
N SER A 410 14.07 5.22 -26.22
CA SER A 410 13.14 6.14 -25.56
C SER A 410 13.57 6.40 -24.11
N ALA A 411 13.07 7.48 -23.49
CA ALA A 411 13.52 7.95 -22.18
C ALA A 411 13.18 7.02 -20.99
N ASP A 412 12.44 5.95 -21.23
CA ASP A 412 12.16 4.82 -20.34
C ASP A 412 13.13 3.63 -20.53
N GLY A 413 14.11 3.74 -21.43
CA GLY A 413 15.04 2.67 -21.80
C GLY A 413 14.48 1.70 -22.86
N SER A 414 13.25 1.91 -23.34
CA SER A 414 12.62 1.07 -24.35
C SER A 414 13.17 1.37 -25.74
N ILE A 415 13.72 0.36 -26.42
CA ILE A 415 14.09 0.46 -27.84
C ILE A 415 12.81 0.47 -28.69
N LYS A 416 12.71 1.43 -29.62
CA LYS A 416 11.58 1.61 -30.54
C LYS A 416 12.10 1.77 -31.97
N THR A 417 11.27 1.38 -32.93
CA THR A 417 11.59 1.44 -34.36
C THR A 417 10.42 2.04 -35.14
N VAL A 418 10.73 2.92 -36.09
CA VAL A 418 9.78 3.55 -37.02
C VAL A 418 10.31 3.46 -38.45
N THR A 419 9.43 3.28 -39.43
CA THR A 419 9.81 2.99 -40.83
C THR A 419 9.13 3.92 -41.83
N LYS A 420 9.81 4.15 -42.97
CA LYS A 420 9.30 4.91 -44.12
C LYS A 420 9.67 4.20 -45.42
N ASP A 421 8.66 3.73 -46.16
CA ASP A 421 8.84 3.19 -47.51
C ASP A 421 9.03 4.32 -48.53
N PHE A 422 9.85 4.08 -49.56
CA PHE A 422 10.06 4.96 -50.71
C PHE A 422 10.22 4.17 -52.02
N SER A 423 10.00 4.84 -53.15
CA SER A 423 10.20 4.26 -54.48
C SER A 423 10.42 5.33 -55.54
N ALA A 424 11.31 5.08 -56.50
CA ALA A 424 11.58 5.91 -57.68
C ALA A 424 11.80 5.03 -58.92
N THR A 425 12.06 5.64 -60.09
CA THR A 425 12.41 4.90 -61.32
C THR A 425 13.80 5.28 -61.81
N VAL A 426 14.59 4.26 -62.11
CA VAL A 426 15.94 4.40 -62.70
C VAL A 426 15.86 4.18 -64.20
N MET A 427 16.36 5.14 -64.98
CA MET A 427 16.39 5.10 -66.44
C MET A 427 17.82 4.95 -66.96
N GLU A 428 17.99 4.39 -68.15
CA GLU A 428 19.28 4.42 -68.84
C GLU A 428 19.59 5.86 -69.30
N MET A 429 20.86 6.27 -69.27
CA MET A 429 21.25 7.57 -69.86
C MET A 429 20.97 7.57 -71.37
N PRO A 430 20.35 8.63 -71.93
CA PRO A 430 20.14 8.72 -73.36
C PRO A 430 21.48 8.92 -74.09
N THR A 431 21.95 7.87 -74.76
CA THR A 431 23.14 7.93 -75.63
C THR A 431 22.84 8.83 -76.83
N TYR A 432 23.38 10.05 -76.83
CA TYR A 432 23.44 10.89 -78.02
C TYR A 432 24.55 10.40 -78.93
N ASP A 433 24.19 9.79 -80.06
CA ASP A 433 25.12 9.58 -81.18
C ASP A 433 25.59 10.95 -81.69
N ASP A 434 26.88 11.25 -81.53
CA ASP A 434 27.50 12.47 -82.05
C ASP A 434 27.55 12.44 -83.59
N PRO A 435 26.84 13.32 -84.31
CA PRO A 435 26.84 13.33 -85.77
C PRO A 435 28.15 13.83 -86.40
N GLY A 436 29.13 14.26 -85.60
CA GLY A 436 30.32 14.98 -86.07
C GLY A 436 31.42 14.15 -86.77
N MET A 437 31.46 12.83 -86.57
CA MET A 437 32.61 11.99 -86.96
C MET A 437 32.29 10.97 -88.06
N MET A 438 31.97 11.45 -89.27
CA MET A 438 31.90 10.60 -90.47
C MET A 438 33.21 10.62 -91.27
N ASP A 439 33.99 9.54 -91.19
CA ASP A 439 35.10 9.25 -92.11
C ASP A 439 34.54 8.86 -93.50
N PRO A 440 34.87 9.58 -94.59
CA PRO A 440 34.28 9.36 -95.92
C PRO A 440 34.92 8.14 -96.64
N GLY A 441 34.79 6.95 -96.05
CA GLY A 441 35.54 5.76 -96.49
C GLY A 441 34.83 4.38 -96.45
N MET A 442 33.62 4.24 -95.89
CA MET A 442 32.93 2.94 -95.81
C MET A 442 31.50 2.93 -96.36
N GLU A 443 31.15 1.84 -97.02
CA GLU A 443 29.82 1.58 -97.58
C GLU A 443 28.80 1.32 -96.46
N ALA A 444 27.56 1.80 -96.65
CA ALA A 444 26.57 1.82 -95.57
C ALA A 444 26.07 0.41 -95.18
N PRO A 445 26.16 0.00 -93.90
CA PRO A 445 25.37 -1.12 -93.41
C PRO A 445 23.89 -0.71 -93.42
N GLN A 446 23.07 -1.50 -94.11
CA GLN A 446 21.65 -1.20 -94.29
C GLN A 446 20.91 -1.25 -92.95
N GLN A 447 20.41 -0.09 -92.47
CA GLN A 447 19.67 0.00 -91.21
C GLN A 447 18.38 -0.85 -91.26
N THR A 448 18.44 -2.04 -90.63
CA THR A 448 17.26 -2.82 -90.28
C THR A 448 16.59 -2.19 -89.06
N GLY A 449 15.77 -1.16 -89.29
CA GLY A 449 14.93 -0.55 -88.26
C GLY A 449 14.06 -1.60 -87.57
N ILE A 450 13.89 -1.48 -86.25
CA ILE A 450 13.22 -2.51 -85.42
C ILE A 450 11.82 -2.81 -85.99
N PRO A 451 11.54 -4.07 -86.39
CA PRO A 451 10.26 -4.42 -86.98
C PRO A 451 9.12 -4.19 -85.99
N VAL A 452 7.95 -3.81 -86.51
CA VAL A 452 6.81 -3.25 -85.74
C VAL A 452 6.36 -4.14 -84.56
N TRP A 453 6.59 -5.45 -84.60
CA TRP A 453 6.29 -6.35 -83.47
C TRP A 453 7.11 -6.06 -82.20
N GLY A 454 8.29 -5.45 -82.30
CA GLY A 454 9.09 -5.06 -81.13
C GLY A 454 8.37 -4.02 -80.25
N TRP A 455 7.77 -3.01 -80.87
CA TRP A 455 6.95 -2.01 -80.18
C TRP A 455 5.70 -2.64 -79.53
N VAL A 456 5.08 -3.63 -80.18
CA VAL A 456 3.94 -4.37 -79.62
C VAL A 456 4.36 -5.17 -78.38
N LEU A 457 5.54 -5.79 -78.37
CA LEU A 457 6.07 -6.49 -77.19
C LEU A 457 6.37 -5.53 -76.03
N ILE A 458 6.93 -4.35 -76.29
CA ILE A 458 7.20 -3.33 -75.25
C ILE A 458 5.88 -2.84 -74.63
N VAL A 459 4.89 -2.49 -75.45
CA VAL A 459 3.56 -2.06 -74.95
C VAL A 459 2.86 -3.19 -74.18
N ALA A 460 2.96 -4.45 -74.63
CA ALA A 460 2.42 -5.60 -73.92
C ALA A 460 3.13 -5.82 -72.57
N ALA A 461 4.46 -5.69 -72.50
CA ALA A 461 5.21 -5.81 -71.27
C ALA A 461 4.82 -4.73 -70.24
N VAL A 462 4.70 -3.46 -70.66
CA VAL A 462 4.25 -2.37 -69.79
C VAL A 462 2.83 -2.62 -69.27
N LEU A 463 1.90 -3.07 -70.11
CA LEU A 463 0.54 -3.41 -69.68
C LEU A 463 0.51 -4.57 -68.67
N VAL A 464 1.37 -5.58 -68.84
CA VAL A 464 1.51 -6.69 -67.88
C VAL A 464 2.08 -6.20 -66.54
N VAL A 465 3.11 -5.35 -66.55
CA VAL A 465 3.68 -4.76 -65.33
C VAL A 465 2.64 -3.91 -64.59
N VAL A 466 1.91 -3.04 -65.29
CA VAL A 466 0.82 -2.24 -64.69
C VAL A 466 -0.26 -3.14 -64.09
N ALA A 467 -0.65 -4.22 -64.77
CA ALA A 467 -1.62 -5.18 -64.24
C ALA A 467 -1.10 -5.88 -62.96
N ILE A 468 0.18 -6.26 -62.92
CA ILE A 468 0.82 -6.85 -61.73
C ILE A 468 0.84 -5.87 -60.56
N VAL A 469 1.25 -4.61 -60.79
CA VAL A 469 1.26 -3.57 -59.74
C VAL A 469 -0.14 -3.32 -59.18
N VAL A 470 -1.16 -3.20 -60.05
CA VAL A 470 -2.56 -3.05 -59.61
C VAL A 470 -3.02 -4.28 -58.80
N VAL A 471 -2.69 -5.50 -59.22
CA VAL A 471 -3.02 -6.73 -58.47
C VAL A 471 -2.30 -6.79 -57.12
N LEU A 472 -1.05 -6.34 -57.03
CA LEU A 472 -0.30 -6.28 -55.76
C LEU A 472 -0.87 -5.24 -54.79
N VAL A 473 -1.19 -4.03 -55.28
CA VAL A 473 -1.81 -2.97 -54.47
C VAL A 473 -3.20 -3.40 -53.99
N VAL A 474 -4.02 -4.02 -54.86
CA VAL A 474 -5.33 -4.57 -54.49
C VAL A 474 -5.19 -5.75 -53.52
N ARG A 475 -4.14 -6.59 -53.63
CA ARG A 475 -3.86 -7.65 -52.64
C ARG A 475 -3.41 -7.08 -51.29
N LYS A 476 -2.52 -6.07 -51.24
CA LYS A 476 -2.16 -5.38 -49.98
C LYS A 476 -3.42 -4.77 -49.34
N ARG A 477 -4.24 -4.02 -50.10
CA ARG A 477 -5.48 -3.40 -49.59
C ARG A 477 -6.54 -4.42 -49.14
N ARG A 478 -6.73 -5.53 -49.87
CA ARG A 478 -7.65 -6.60 -49.45
C ARG A 478 -7.16 -7.38 -48.23
N LYS A 479 -5.85 -7.55 -48.05
CA LYS A 479 -5.30 -8.13 -46.81
C LYS A 479 -5.50 -7.18 -45.62
N ALA A 480 -5.22 -5.90 -45.77
CA ALA A 480 -5.45 -4.91 -44.72
C ALA A 480 -6.94 -4.84 -44.32
N ALA A 481 -7.85 -4.77 -45.28
CA ALA A 481 -9.29 -4.73 -45.02
C ALA A 481 -9.83 -6.04 -44.38
N ALA A 482 -9.24 -7.19 -44.68
CA ALA A 482 -9.62 -8.48 -44.08
C ALA A 482 -9.02 -8.72 -42.67
N ILE A 483 -7.98 -7.96 -42.29
CA ILE A 483 -7.44 -7.98 -40.91
C ILE A 483 -8.29 -7.06 -40.03
N ALA A 484 -8.60 -5.85 -40.50
CA ALA A 484 -9.49 -4.93 -39.78
C ALA A 484 -10.88 -5.53 -39.48
N GLN A 485 -11.44 -6.34 -40.41
CA GLN A 485 -12.70 -7.07 -40.22
C GLN A 485 -12.60 -8.34 -39.35
N LEU A 486 -11.41 -8.68 -38.86
CA LEU A 486 -11.21 -9.71 -37.83
C LEU A 486 -10.97 -9.04 -36.46
N GLU A 487 -10.24 -7.93 -36.43
CA GLU A 487 -10.05 -7.12 -35.21
C GLU A 487 -11.40 -6.55 -34.72
N GLU A 488 -12.21 -5.95 -35.60
CA GLU A 488 -13.57 -5.45 -35.27
C GLU A 488 -14.62 -6.57 -35.05
N ALA A 489 -14.22 -7.85 -35.11
CA ALA A 489 -15.08 -9.01 -34.83
C ALA A 489 -14.71 -9.75 -33.53
N ASP A 490 -13.47 -9.66 -33.05
CA ASP A 490 -13.09 -10.10 -31.70
C ASP A 490 -13.56 -9.10 -30.62
N ASP A 491 -13.74 -7.82 -30.96
CA ASP A 491 -14.19 -6.74 -30.05
C ASP A 491 -15.72 -6.68 -29.81
N GLU A 492 -16.57 -7.43 -30.55
CA GLU A 492 -18.04 -7.48 -30.34
C GLU A 492 -18.52 -8.68 -29.48
N ASP A 493 -17.64 -9.58 -29.02
CA ASP A 493 -18.00 -10.82 -28.31
C ASP A 493 -17.37 -10.91 -26.87
N LEU A 494 -17.28 -9.77 -26.18
CA LEU A 494 -16.80 -9.61 -24.78
C LEU A 494 -17.77 -8.84 -23.85
#